data_AF-A0A8H7AWV5-F1
#
_entry.id   AF-A0A8H7AWV5-F1
#
_cell.length_a   1.000
_cell.length_b   1.000
_cell.length_c   1.000
_cell.angle_alpha   90.00
_cell.angle_beta   90.00
_cell.angle_gamma   90.00
#
_symmetry.space_group_name_H-M   'P 1'
#
loop_
_entity.id
_entity.type
_entity.pdbx_description
1 polymer ?
#
loop_
_entity_poly.entity_id
_entity_poly.type
_entity_poly.pdbx_seq_one_letter_code
_entity_poly.pdbx_strand_id
1 'polypeptide(L)'
;MLWHGRSNYDNGLERYYTKKPKKWRAPSWSWASIEGPIAFYRPYNVETLEGGTNSPRCRVEIISAECSPSSLDPTGTVATGSLVIKGSGHLTRLKHAEDCTGHGTQHYTVVPTGLKSFSRHSNFTVDGEEAEVDYDLIEQGLMEENSDMSIYRLYIGGRSHAQRVFRLSEGDYISASFFRTWCLLLHCVNGNIFKRVGFLVHDHYNGDETSIWNNLEDCMITII
;
A
#
# COMPACT_ATOMS: atom_id res chain seq x y z
N MET A 1 3.91 -0.77 -12.66
CA MET A 1 3.55 -1.85 -11.71
C MET A 1 3.73 -1.32 -10.30
N LEU A 2 2.78 -1.53 -9.41
CA LEU A 2 2.96 -1.22 -7.99
C LEU A 2 3.63 -2.42 -7.30
N TRP A 3 4.58 -2.14 -6.43
CA TRP A 3 5.36 -3.13 -5.69
C TRP A 3 5.33 -2.79 -4.21
N HIS A 4 5.63 -3.77 -3.36
CA HIS A 4 5.82 -3.57 -1.93
C HIS A 4 6.76 -4.58 -1.29
N GLY A 5 7.24 -4.26 -0.09
CA GLY A 5 7.83 -5.26 0.79
C GLY A 5 6.84 -6.40 1.07
N ARG A 6 7.27 -7.65 0.84
CA ARG A 6 6.51 -8.85 1.19
C ARG A 6 7.24 -9.56 2.30
N SER A 7 6.57 -9.84 3.40
CA SER A 7 7.16 -10.69 4.43
C SER A 7 7.30 -12.14 3.92
N ASN A 8 8.38 -12.81 4.29
CA ASN A 8 8.60 -14.21 3.93
C ASN A 8 7.58 -15.11 4.64
N TYR A 9 7.17 -16.17 3.94
CA TYR A 9 6.44 -17.28 4.54
C TYR A 9 7.47 -18.29 5.03
N ASP A 10 7.70 -18.36 6.34
CA ASP A 10 7.63 -19.62 7.10
C ASP A 10 8.00 -19.44 8.58
N ASN A 11 7.27 -20.15 9.43
CA ASN A 11 7.69 -20.68 10.74
C ASN A 11 8.43 -19.76 11.73
N GLY A 12 7.65 -18.88 12.38
CA GLY A 12 7.78 -18.63 13.81
C GLY A 12 8.39 -17.29 14.24
N LEU A 13 7.64 -16.58 15.09
CA LEU A 13 8.03 -15.52 16.05
C LEU A 13 8.86 -14.30 15.58
N GLU A 14 9.51 -14.31 14.42
CA GLU A 14 10.26 -13.15 13.94
C GLU A 14 9.34 -12.06 13.39
N ARG A 15 9.37 -10.90 14.06
CA ARG A 15 8.61 -9.71 13.69
C ARG A 15 9.07 -9.25 12.30
N TYR A 16 8.12 -9.19 11.36
CA TYR A 16 8.11 -8.54 10.03
C TYR A 16 9.29 -8.63 9.03
N TYR A 17 10.51 -8.27 9.43
CA TYR A 17 11.21 -7.12 8.85
C TYR A 17 11.66 -7.22 7.38
N THR A 18 11.12 -6.35 6.52
CA THR A 18 11.91 -5.68 5.46
C THR A 18 12.68 -4.52 6.09
N LYS A 19 13.95 -4.33 5.71
CA LYS A 19 14.84 -3.31 6.32
C LYS A 19 15.32 -2.31 5.28
N LYS A 20 15.69 -1.09 5.71
CA LYS A 20 16.43 -0.18 4.85
C LYS A 20 17.88 -0.67 4.68
N PRO A 21 18.44 -0.66 3.46
CA PRO A 21 19.84 -0.98 3.24
C PRO A 21 20.75 -0.04 4.05
N LYS A 22 21.80 -0.61 4.69
CA LYS A 22 22.77 0.16 5.50
C LYS A 22 23.49 1.26 4.70
N LYS A 23 23.56 1.13 3.38
CA LYS A 23 24.05 2.13 2.44
C LYS A 23 22.92 2.46 1.47
N TRP A 24 22.62 3.74 1.28
CA TRP A 24 21.59 4.16 0.33
C TRP A 24 21.95 3.70 -1.07
N ARG A 25 21.03 3.00 -1.75
CA ARG A 25 21.24 2.41 -3.07
C ARG A 25 20.21 2.76 -4.13
N ALA A 26 19.04 3.24 -3.71
CA ALA A 26 17.92 3.59 -4.57
C ALA A 26 16.95 4.59 -3.88
N PRO A 27 16.20 5.42 -4.64
CA PRO A 27 15.20 6.34 -4.08
C PRO A 27 14.03 5.60 -3.43
N SER A 28 13.32 6.19 -2.47
CA SER A 28 12.33 5.47 -1.64
C SER A 28 11.12 4.88 -2.41
N TRP A 29 10.90 5.33 -3.64
CA TRP A 29 9.89 4.81 -4.57
C TRP A 29 10.32 3.57 -5.38
N SER A 30 11.61 3.22 -5.36
CA SER A 30 12.18 2.07 -6.10
C SER A 30 12.23 0.81 -5.24
N TRP A 31 11.93 -0.36 -5.80
CA TRP A 31 11.96 -1.66 -5.11
C TRP A 31 13.33 -1.99 -4.52
N ALA A 32 14.39 -1.42 -5.09
CA ALA A 32 15.74 -1.55 -4.58
C ALA A 32 15.99 -0.73 -3.29
N SER A 33 15.05 0.09 -2.81
CA SER A 33 15.21 0.90 -1.59
C SER A 33 15.07 0.11 -0.29
N ILE A 34 14.71 -1.18 -0.36
CA ILE A 34 14.53 -2.07 0.80
C ILE A 34 15.32 -3.37 0.62
N GLU A 35 15.62 -4.04 1.74
CA GLU A 35 16.18 -5.38 1.84
C GLU A 35 15.08 -6.34 2.33
N GLY A 36 14.83 -7.40 1.55
CA GLY A 36 13.81 -8.42 1.84
C GLY A 36 13.05 -8.83 0.58
N PRO A 37 12.05 -9.72 0.70
CA PRO A 37 11.23 -10.16 -0.42
C PRO A 37 10.33 -9.02 -0.94
N ILE A 38 10.04 -9.03 -2.25
CA ILE A 38 9.17 -8.07 -2.91
C ILE A 38 7.91 -8.77 -3.43
N ALA A 39 6.76 -8.17 -3.19
CA ALA A 39 5.52 -8.48 -3.89
C ALA A 39 5.28 -7.43 -4.98
N PHE A 40 4.73 -7.89 -6.10
CA PHE A 40 4.12 -7.02 -7.09
C PHE A 40 2.61 -7.18 -6.99
N TYR A 41 1.87 -6.08 -7.01
CA TYR A 41 0.42 -6.14 -7.04
C TYR A 41 -0.01 -6.66 -8.41
N ARG A 42 -0.17 -7.99 -8.52
CA ARG A 42 -0.70 -8.62 -9.74
C ARG A 42 -2.14 -8.14 -9.92
N PRO A 43 -2.52 -7.62 -11.09
CA PRO A 43 -3.93 -7.35 -11.35
C PRO A 43 -4.68 -8.68 -11.26
N TYR A 44 -5.62 -8.78 -10.31
CA TYR A 44 -6.50 -9.93 -10.19
C TYR A 44 -7.19 -10.19 -11.54
N ASN A 45 -6.90 -11.35 -12.12
CA ASN A 45 -7.52 -11.94 -13.31
C ASN A 45 -7.78 -10.95 -14.46
N VAL A 46 -6.76 -10.70 -15.28
CA VAL A 46 -6.89 -9.92 -16.53
C VAL A 46 -7.43 -10.79 -17.70
N GLU A 47 -7.35 -12.11 -17.60
CA GLU A 47 -7.50 -13.02 -18.76
C GLU A 47 -8.90 -13.64 -18.95
N THR A 48 -9.88 -13.41 -18.05
CA THR A 48 -11.16 -14.19 -18.06
C THR A 48 -12.44 -13.38 -17.85
N LEU A 49 -12.45 -12.08 -18.15
CA LEU A 49 -13.69 -11.30 -18.26
C LEU A 49 -13.71 -10.48 -19.56
N GLU A 50 -14.09 -11.15 -20.64
CA GLU A 50 -14.45 -10.49 -21.90
C GLU A 50 -15.58 -9.46 -21.65
N GLY A 51 -15.42 -8.24 -22.14
CA GLY A 51 -16.49 -7.24 -22.22
C GLY A 51 -16.59 -6.18 -21.12
N GLY A 52 -15.72 -6.18 -20.09
CA GLY A 52 -15.76 -5.16 -19.01
C GLY A 52 -14.69 -4.08 -19.13
N THR A 53 -15.08 -2.79 -19.09
CA THR A 53 -14.19 -1.59 -19.09
C THR A 53 -13.39 -1.39 -17.79
N ASN A 54 -13.14 -2.47 -17.05
CA ASN A 54 -12.53 -2.49 -15.72
C ASN A 54 -11.00 -2.49 -15.76
N SER A 55 -10.39 -1.67 -16.61
CA SER A 55 -8.95 -1.37 -16.53
C SER A 55 -8.67 -0.51 -15.29
N PRO A 56 -7.58 -0.74 -14.52
CA PRO A 56 -7.21 0.13 -13.42
C PRO A 56 -6.96 1.56 -13.94
N ARG A 57 -7.64 2.54 -13.34
CA ARG A 57 -7.49 3.96 -13.70
C ARG A 57 -6.36 4.56 -12.89
N CYS A 58 -5.28 4.98 -13.55
CA CYS A 58 -4.28 5.85 -12.95
C CYS A 58 -4.89 7.23 -12.68
N ARG A 59 -4.59 7.82 -11.52
CA ARG A 59 -5.07 9.13 -11.06
C ARG A 59 -3.94 10.12 -10.78
N VAL A 60 -2.69 9.70 -10.98
CA VAL A 60 -1.49 10.53 -10.88
C VAL A 60 -0.89 10.83 -12.25
N GLU A 61 -0.32 12.02 -12.37
CA GLU A 61 0.50 12.47 -13.48
C GLU A 61 1.97 12.48 -13.03
N ILE A 62 2.84 11.74 -13.73
CA ILE A 62 4.29 11.78 -13.48
C ILE A 62 4.85 12.98 -14.24
N ILE A 63 5.35 13.98 -13.51
CA ILE A 63 5.89 15.23 -14.07
C ILE A 63 7.36 15.04 -14.43
N SER A 64 8.15 14.45 -13.54
CA SER A 64 9.53 14.04 -13.81
C SER A 64 9.96 12.85 -12.94
N ALA A 65 10.93 12.09 -13.42
CA ALA A 65 11.59 11.02 -12.67
C ALA A 65 13.08 11.05 -13.03
N GLU A 66 13.92 11.35 -12.05
CA GLU A 66 15.35 11.58 -12.24
C GLU A 66 16.16 10.71 -11.29
N CYS A 67 17.32 10.23 -11.74
CA CYS A 67 18.29 9.48 -10.96
C CYS A 67 19.70 9.86 -11.41
N SER A 68 20.58 10.19 -10.46
CA SER A 68 22.01 10.35 -10.71
C SER A 68 22.75 9.11 -10.22
N PRO A 69 23.63 8.47 -11.02
CA PRO A 69 24.43 7.35 -10.55
C PRO A 69 25.52 7.80 -9.58
N SER A 70 25.96 6.93 -8.66
CA SER A 70 27.10 7.22 -7.75
C SER A 70 28.48 6.96 -8.37
N SER A 71 28.51 6.20 -9.46
CA SER A 71 29.72 5.79 -10.16
C SER A 71 29.39 5.47 -11.62
N LEU A 72 30.40 5.12 -12.42
CA LEU A 72 30.21 4.69 -13.81
C LEU A 72 29.82 3.19 -13.93
N ASP A 73 29.66 2.47 -12.81
CA ASP A 73 29.13 1.11 -12.82
C ASP A 73 27.63 1.13 -13.18
N PRO A 74 27.20 0.52 -14.31
CA PRO A 74 25.80 0.50 -14.71
C PRO A 74 24.90 -0.33 -13.76
N THR A 75 25.50 -1.10 -12.85
CA THR A 75 24.83 -1.85 -11.77
C THR A 75 25.05 -1.23 -10.39
N GLY A 76 25.81 -0.13 -10.32
CA GLY A 76 26.15 0.56 -9.08
C GLY A 76 24.97 1.24 -8.41
N THR A 77 25.18 1.74 -7.19
CA THR A 77 24.16 2.52 -6.50
C THR A 77 23.92 3.85 -7.20
N VAL A 78 22.72 4.40 -7.08
CA VAL A 78 22.52 5.84 -7.35
C VAL A 78 23.22 6.71 -6.28
N ALA A 79 23.45 7.98 -6.59
CA ALA A 79 23.83 9.04 -5.65
C ALA A 79 22.62 9.89 -5.20
N THR A 80 21.67 10.15 -6.11
CA THR A 80 20.41 10.83 -5.83
C THR A 80 19.30 10.30 -6.75
N GLY A 81 18.05 10.53 -6.39
CA GLY A 81 16.93 10.43 -7.30
C GLY A 81 15.70 11.12 -6.76
N SER A 82 14.80 11.49 -7.66
CA SER A 82 13.57 12.22 -7.36
C SER A 82 12.46 11.78 -8.31
N LEU A 83 11.23 11.85 -7.83
CA LEU A 83 10.02 11.57 -8.59
C LEU A 83 9.01 12.66 -8.27
N VAL A 84 8.76 13.54 -9.23
CA VAL A 84 7.75 14.60 -9.09
C VAL A 84 6.45 14.08 -9.66
N ILE A 85 5.45 13.97 -8.79
CA ILE A 85 4.10 13.52 -9.12
C ILE A 85 3.12 14.65 -8.81
N LYS A 86 2.17 14.86 -9.72
CA LYS A 86 0.95 15.60 -9.47
C LYS A 86 -0.21 14.63 -9.27
N GLY A 87 -1.02 14.87 -8.25
CA GLY A 87 -2.22 14.09 -7.99
C GLY A 87 -2.86 14.46 -6.66
N SER A 88 -3.95 13.80 -6.33
CA SER A 88 -4.80 14.21 -5.21
C SER A 88 -4.39 13.48 -3.92
N GLY A 89 -4.08 14.26 -2.88
CA GLY A 89 -3.55 13.77 -1.61
C GLY A 89 -4.31 14.32 -0.41
N HIS A 90 -4.22 13.64 0.73
CA HIS A 90 -4.75 14.12 2.00
C HIS A 90 -3.81 13.75 3.16
N LEU A 91 -3.81 14.59 4.19
CA LEU A 91 -3.15 14.31 5.46
C LEU A 91 -4.00 13.32 6.26
N THR A 92 -3.36 12.25 6.75
CA THR A 92 -3.98 11.19 7.56
C THR A 92 -2.99 10.73 8.65
N ARG A 93 -3.41 9.80 9.51
CA ARG A 93 -2.62 9.23 10.60
C ARG A 93 -2.32 7.76 10.35
N LEU A 94 -1.03 7.45 10.29
CA LEU A 94 -0.53 6.09 10.44
C LEU A 94 -0.46 5.77 11.93
N LYS A 95 -1.01 4.65 12.37
CA LYS A 95 -0.97 4.17 13.76
C LYS A 95 -0.21 2.85 13.83
N HIS A 96 0.62 2.68 14.84
CA HIS A 96 1.16 1.37 15.20
C HIS A 96 0.27 0.75 16.29
N ALA A 97 -0.40 -0.35 15.97
CA ALA A 97 -1.14 -1.15 16.93
C ALA A 97 -0.23 -2.25 17.48
N GLU A 98 -0.09 -2.32 18.81
CA GLU A 98 0.68 -3.36 19.49
C GLU A 98 0.14 -4.77 19.20
N ASP A 99 -1.17 -4.87 18.96
CA ASP A 99 -1.87 -6.12 18.70
C ASP A 99 -3.14 -5.87 17.85
N CYS A 100 -3.27 -6.53 16.69
CA CYS A 100 -4.49 -6.52 15.87
C CYS A 100 -5.63 -7.36 16.48
N THR A 101 -5.53 -7.75 17.75
CA THR A 101 -6.43 -8.71 18.42
C THR A 101 -7.57 -8.04 19.20
N GLY A 102 -7.58 -6.71 19.30
CA GLY A 102 -8.55 -5.91 20.07
C GLY A 102 -9.89 -5.62 19.38
N HIS A 103 -10.70 -6.65 19.12
CA HIS A 103 -12.13 -6.58 18.72
C HIS A 103 -12.50 -5.72 17.46
N GLY A 104 -12.87 -6.31 16.32
CA GLY A 104 -12.84 -7.73 16.00
C GLY A 104 -13.60 -8.09 14.72
N THR A 105 -13.22 -9.24 14.14
CA THR A 105 -14.10 -10.11 13.36
C THR A 105 -13.58 -11.54 13.53
N GLN A 106 -14.39 -12.45 14.07
CA GLN A 106 -14.03 -13.86 14.12
C GLN A 106 -14.18 -14.48 12.72
N HIS A 107 -13.07 -14.66 12.01
CA HIS A 107 -13.09 -15.39 10.74
C HIS A 107 -12.99 -16.90 10.96
N TYR A 108 -14.17 -17.53 11.00
CA TYR A 108 -14.30 -18.98 10.95
C TYR A 108 -13.77 -19.51 9.60
N THR A 109 -12.75 -20.37 9.64
CA THR A 109 -12.34 -21.12 8.45
C THR A 109 -12.93 -22.53 8.50
N VAL A 110 -14.07 -22.74 7.84
CA VAL A 110 -14.55 -24.10 7.52
C VAL A 110 -13.79 -24.57 6.29
N VAL A 111 -12.92 -25.58 6.44
CA VAL A 111 -12.13 -26.15 5.34
C VAL A 111 -12.66 -27.53 4.96
N PRO A 112 -13.56 -27.65 3.97
CA PRO A 112 -13.94 -28.93 3.38
C PRO A 112 -12.99 -29.39 2.26
N THR A 113 -11.84 -28.73 2.05
CA THR A 113 -10.88 -29.04 0.95
C THR A 113 -9.41 -28.70 1.26
N GLY A 114 -8.85 -29.16 2.39
CA GLY A 114 -7.40 -29.26 2.66
C GLY A 114 -6.52 -27.99 2.69
N LEU A 115 -6.98 -26.84 2.18
CA LEU A 115 -6.23 -25.59 2.07
C LEU A 115 -6.41 -24.74 3.34
N LYS A 116 -5.32 -24.50 4.06
CA LYS A 116 -5.29 -23.51 5.14
C LYS A 116 -5.23 -22.11 4.54
N SER A 117 -6.31 -21.34 4.71
CA SER A 117 -6.25 -19.89 4.54
C SER A 117 -5.51 -19.28 5.73
N PHE A 118 -4.59 -18.36 5.46
CA PHE A 118 -3.91 -17.57 6.49
C PHE A 118 -4.13 -16.09 6.17
N SER A 119 -4.94 -15.40 6.98
CA SER A 119 -4.91 -13.94 7.01
C SER A 119 -3.68 -13.51 7.81
N ARG A 120 -2.92 -12.56 7.27
CA ARG A 120 -1.91 -11.82 8.02
C ARG A 120 -2.40 -10.41 8.15
N HIS A 121 -2.45 -9.93 9.39
CA HIS A 121 -2.83 -8.57 9.70
C HIS A 121 -1.58 -7.69 9.75
N SER A 122 -1.64 -6.48 9.20
CA SER A 122 -0.59 -5.48 9.43
C SER A 122 -0.77 -4.82 10.80
N ASN A 123 0.33 -4.69 11.55
CA ASN A 123 0.36 -3.92 12.81
C ASN A 123 0.22 -2.41 12.58
N PHE A 124 0.21 -1.95 11.33
CA PHE A 124 -0.03 -0.55 10.99
C PHE A 124 -1.42 -0.34 10.41
N THR A 125 -2.09 0.73 10.84
CA THR A 125 -3.37 1.15 10.26
C THR A 125 -3.37 2.61 9.83
N VAL A 126 -4.16 2.92 8.81
CA VAL A 126 -4.45 4.27 8.34
C VAL A 126 -5.95 4.43 8.30
N ASP A 127 -6.50 5.36 9.10
CA ASP A 127 -7.95 5.57 9.27
C ASP A 127 -8.74 4.31 9.69
N GLY A 128 -8.07 3.35 10.33
CA GLY A 128 -8.63 2.05 10.75
C GLY A 128 -8.38 0.90 9.78
N GLU A 129 -7.93 1.19 8.56
CA GLU A 129 -7.64 0.21 7.51
C GLU A 129 -6.20 -0.28 7.61
N GLU A 130 -5.96 -1.58 7.37
CA GLU A 130 -4.61 -2.15 7.42
C GLU A 130 -3.69 -1.57 6.34
N ALA A 131 -2.63 -0.92 6.80
CA ALA A 131 -1.63 -0.26 5.98
C ALA A 131 -0.36 -1.09 5.92
N GLU A 132 0.15 -1.32 4.72
CA GLU A 132 1.33 -2.16 4.52
C GLU A 132 2.56 -1.26 4.37
N VAL A 133 3.47 -1.38 5.34
CA VAL A 133 4.60 -0.47 5.54
C VAL A 133 5.88 -1.11 4.99
N ASP A 134 6.64 -0.37 4.19
CA ASP A 134 7.71 -0.94 3.36
C ASP A 134 8.95 -1.37 4.14
N TYR A 135 9.15 -0.83 5.34
CA TYR A 135 10.28 -1.09 6.23
C TYR A 135 9.89 -0.72 7.65
N ASP A 136 10.53 -1.31 8.65
CA ASP A 136 10.26 -0.98 10.05
C ASP A 136 10.47 0.52 10.34
N LEU A 137 9.43 1.22 10.79
CA LEU A 137 9.51 2.64 11.17
C LEU A 137 10.05 2.83 12.58
N ILE A 138 9.93 1.83 13.45
CA ILE A 138 10.30 1.85 14.86
C ILE A 138 11.79 1.57 15.01
N GLU A 139 12.31 0.48 14.43
CA GLU A 139 13.77 0.24 14.37
C GLU A 139 14.54 1.39 13.70
N GLN A 140 13.88 2.16 12.82
CA GLN A 140 14.47 3.31 12.11
C GLN A 140 14.27 4.65 12.85
N GLY A 141 13.60 4.67 14.01
CA GLY A 141 13.35 5.89 14.80
C GLY A 141 12.50 6.94 14.09
N LEU A 142 11.68 6.54 13.10
CA LEU A 142 10.74 7.41 12.40
C LEU A 142 9.36 7.45 13.08
N MET A 143 9.08 6.48 13.95
CA MET A 143 7.84 6.31 14.70
C MET A 143 8.14 5.60 16.02
N GLU A 144 7.40 5.89 17.09
CA GLU A 144 7.52 5.19 18.38
C GLU A 144 6.50 4.03 18.45
N GLU A 145 6.78 3.00 19.25
CA GLU A 145 5.80 1.95 19.54
C GLU A 145 4.52 2.57 20.12
N ASN A 146 3.36 2.18 19.58
CA ASN A 146 2.03 2.62 20.01
C ASN A 146 1.73 4.13 19.84
N SER A 147 2.47 4.79 18.95
CA SER A 147 2.24 6.19 18.59
C SER A 147 1.41 6.35 17.31
N ASP A 148 1.01 7.60 17.05
CA ASP A 148 0.43 8.06 15.78
C ASP A 148 1.48 8.89 15.02
N MET A 149 1.62 8.67 13.71
CA MET A 149 2.49 9.42 12.81
C MET A 149 1.66 10.11 11.72
N SER A 150 1.82 11.43 11.56
CA SER A 150 1.18 12.17 10.47
C SER A 150 1.85 11.85 9.13
N ILE A 151 1.05 11.38 8.17
CA ILE A 151 1.49 11.03 6.82
C ILE A 151 0.51 11.57 5.77
N TYR A 152 0.96 11.65 4.53
CA TYR A 152 0.11 11.95 3.39
C TYR A 152 -0.24 10.66 2.66
N ARG A 153 -1.52 10.49 2.34
CA ARG A 153 -2.03 9.40 1.52
C ARG A 153 -2.36 9.94 0.13
N LEU A 154 -1.50 9.62 -0.83
CA LEU A 154 -1.60 10.01 -2.23
C LEU A 154 -2.30 8.91 -3.04
N TYR A 155 -3.43 9.21 -3.68
CA TYR A 155 -4.17 8.23 -4.47
C TYR A 155 -3.53 8.02 -5.85
N ILE A 156 -2.98 6.83 -6.08
CA ILE A 156 -2.32 6.47 -7.35
C ILE A 156 -3.36 6.07 -8.40
N GLY A 157 -4.42 5.39 -7.97
CA GLY A 157 -5.44 4.88 -8.87
C GLY A 157 -6.46 3.95 -8.20
N GLY A 158 -7.36 3.40 -9.01
CA GLY A 158 -8.35 2.43 -8.54
C GLY A 158 -9.02 1.61 -9.64
N ARG A 159 -9.78 0.59 -9.26
CA ARG A 159 -10.47 -0.35 -10.17
C ARG A 159 -11.78 -0.82 -9.54
N SER A 160 -12.89 -0.66 -10.27
CA SER A 160 -14.15 -1.33 -9.89
C SER A 160 -14.08 -2.82 -10.23
N HIS A 161 -14.60 -3.67 -9.33
CA HIS A 161 -14.69 -5.10 -9.49
C HIS A 161 -15.97 -5.63 -8.83
N ALA A 162 -16.54 -6.70 -9.36
CA ALA A 162 -17.69 -7.37 -8.75
C ALA A 162 -17.18 -8.49 -7.83
N GLN A 163 -17.75 -8.58 -6.63
CA GLN A 163 -17.53 -9.67 -5.69
C GLN A 163 -18.88 -10.31 -5.34
N ARG A 164 -18.92 -11.65 -5.33
CA ARG A 164 -20.09 -12.39 -4.84
C ARG A 164 -20.04 -12.42 -3.32
N VAL A 165 -21.04 -11.81 -2.67
CA VAL A 165 -21.17 -11.72 -1.22
C VAL A 165 -22.39 -12.54 -0.81
N PHE A 166 -22.23 -13.46 0.14
CA PHE A 166 -23.36 -14.22 0.69
C PHE A 166 -24.11 -13.35 1.69
N ARG A 167 -25.40 -13.10 1.46
CA ARG A 167 -26.22 -12.28 2.34
C ARG A 167 -27.09 -13.17 3.23
N LEU A 168 -26.69 -13.28 4.50
CA LEU A 168 -27.34 -14.16 5.50
C LEU A 168 -28.86 -13.95 5.61
N SER A 169 -29.37 -12.72 5.44
CA SER A 169 -30.80 -12.42 5.51
C SER A 169 -31.62 -12.92 4.31
N GLU A 170 -30.97 -13.21 3.18
CA GLU A 170 -31.60 -13.64 1.93
C GLU A 170 -31.29 -15.11 1.61
N GLY A 171 -30.24 -15.68 2.22
CA GLY A 171 -29.81 -17.07 1.98
C GLY A 171 -29.15 -17.30 0.62
N ASP A 172 -28.76 -16.23 -0.08
CA ASP A 172 -28.23 -16.28 -1.45
C ASP A 172 -26.99 -15.37 -1.63
N TYR A 173 -26.29 -15.55 -2.76
CA TYR A 173 -25.13 -14.76 -3.19
C TYR A 173 -25.54 -13.59 -4.07
N ILE A 174 -25.46 -12.37 -3.52
CA ILE A 174 -25.58 -11.14 -4.31
C ILE A 174 -24.24 -10.80 -5.00
N SER A 175 -24.32 -10.21 -6.19
CA SER A 175 -23.16 -9.60 -6.84
C SER A 175 -23.07 -8.14 -6.42
N ALA A 176 -22.13 -7.81 -5.54
CA ALA A 176 -21.88 -6.43 -5.10
C ALA A 176 -20.69 -5.84 -5.87
N SER A 177 -20.78 -4.56 -6.23
CA SER A 177 -19.68 -3.83 -6.86
C SER A 177 -18.84 -3.13 -5.80
N PHE A 178 -17.54 -3.40 -5.83
CA PHE A 178 -16.54 -2.80 -4.97
C PHE A 178 -15.55 -1.98 -5.79
N PHE A 179 -14.99 -0.94 -5.18
CA PHE A 179 -13.98 -0.11 -5.79
C PHE A 179 -12.67 -0.21 -5.00
N ARG A 180 -11.66 -0.87 -5.60
CA ARG A 180 -10.33 -0.98 -5.01
C ARG A 180 -9.54 0.28 -5.25
N THR A 181 -8.94 0.85 -4.21
CA THR A 181 -7.99 1.97 -4.30
C THR A 181 -6.57 1.52 -4.01
N TRP A 182 -5.59 2.16 -4.67
CA TRP A 182 -4.16 2.04 -4.35
C TRP A 182 -3.61 3.43 -3.98
N CYS A 183 -2.98 3.52 -2.81
CA CYS A 183 -2.40 4.77 -2.32
C CYS A 183 -0.92 4.60 -1.95
N LEU A 184 -0.10 5.63 -2.16
CA LEU A 184 1.20 5.74 -1.50
C LEU A 184 1.01 6.38 -0.13
N LEU A 185 1.73 5.86 0.86
CA LEU A 185 1.86 6.47 2.18
C LEU A 185 3.19 7.23 2.22
N LEU A 186 3.12 8.53 2.46
CA LEU A 186 4.22 9.48 2.27
C LEU A 186 4.48 10.27 3.56
N HIS A 187 5.69 10.19 4.09
CA HIS A 187 6.13 11.05 5.18
C HIS A 187 6.74 12.34 4.62
N CYS A 188 6.20 13.49 5.02
CA CYS A 188 6.77 14.80 4.69
C CYS A 188 8.10 14.99 5.42
N VAL A 189 9.16 15.27 4.67
CA VAL A 189 10.51 15.54 5.19
C VAL A 189 10.77 17.05 5.26
N ASN A 190 10.34 17.78 4.23
CA ASN A 190 10.46 19.24 4.17
C ASN A 190 9.52 19.82 3.10
N GLY A 191 8.43 20.48 3.51
CA GLY A 191 7.46 21.08 2.58
C GLY A 191 6.94 20.06 1.56
N ASN A 192 7.24 20.28 0.29
CA ASN A 192 6.81 19.40 -0.81
C ASN A 192 7.75 18.19 -1.05
N ILE A 193 8.72 17.94 -0.17
CA ILE A 193 9.64 16.79 -0.24
C ILE A 193 9.17 15.68 0.70
N PHE A 194 9.01 14.48 0.15
CA PHE A 194 8.44 13.32 0.83
C PHE A 194 9.31 12.07 0.68
N LYS A 195 9.19 11.15 1.63
CA LYS A 195 9.68 9.77 1.53
C LYS A 195 8.50 8.82 1.55
N ARG A 196 8.50 7.80 0.69
CA ARG A 196 7.54 6.70 0.78
C ARG A 196 7.85 5.86 2.02
N VAL A 197 6.83 5.63 2.84
CA VAL A 197 6.88 4.79 4.05
C VAL A 197 6.10 3.48 3.88
N GLY A 198 5.12 3.46 2.98
CA GLY A 198 4.23 2.32 2.78
C GLY A 198 3.30 2.52 1.59
N PHE A 199 2.34 1.63 1.50
CA PHE A 199 1.21 1.70 0.60
C PHE A 199 -0.06 1.25 1.32
N LEU A 200 -1.21 1.65 0.80
CA LEU A 200 -2.51 1.20 1.27
C LEU A 200 -3.31 0.68 0.08
N VAL A 201 -3.91 -0.50 0.26
CA VAL A 201 -4.89 -1.06 -0.66
C VAL A 201 -6.17 -1.25 0.12
N HIS A 202 -7.24 -0.60 -0.33
CA HIS A 202 -8.49 -0.58 0.42
C HIS A 202 -9.67 -0.65 -0.55
N ASP A 203 -10.63 -1.51 -0.21
CA ASP A 203 -11.82 -1.82 -0.99
C ASP A 203 -13.04 -1.10 -0.43
N HIS A 204 -13.56 -0.18 -1.22
CA HIS A 204 -14.75 0.60 -0.89
C HIS A 204 -15.99 -0.09 -1.45
N TYR A 205 -17.14 0.07 -0.78
CA TYR A 205 -18.42 -0.25 -1.42
C TYR A 205 -18.75 0.82 -2.46
N ASN A 206 -19.37 0.46 -3.59
CA ASN A 206 -19.55 1.39 -4.72
C ASN A 206 -20.31 2.71 -4.40
N GLY A 207 -20.98 2.81 -3.24
CA GLY A 207 -21.65 4.04 -2.80
C GLY A 207 -20.68 5.16 -2.42
N ASP A 208 -19.43 4.83 -2.06
CA ASP A 208 -18.45 5.79 -1.54
C ASP A 208 -17.50 6.36 -2.60
N GLU A 209 -17.53 5.88 -3.86
CA GLU A 209 -16.59 6.35 -4.90
C GLU A 209 -16.61 7.88 -5.02
N THR A 210 -17.79 8.50 -5.05
CA THR A 210 -17.91 9.97 -5.18
C THR A 210 -17.52 10.74 -3.91
N SER A 211 -17.68 10.17 -2.71
CA SER A 211 -17.33 10.86 -1.45
C SER A 211 -15.82 10.92 -1.25
N ILE A 212 -15.09 9.88 -1.67
CA ILE A 212 -13.62 9.82 -1.61
C ILE A 212 -13.00 10.90 -2.51
N TRP A 213 -13.45 11.01 -3.76
CA TRP A 213 -12.82 11.90 -4.75
C TRP A 213 -13.11 13.38 -4.53
N ASN A 214 -14.29 13.74 -4.00
CA ASN A 214 -14.70 15.14 -3.84
C ASN A 214 -13.95 15.90 -2.72
N ASN A 215 -13.20 15.19 -1.87
CA ASN A 215 -12.53 15.74 -0.69
C ASN A 215 -10.99 15.82 -0.84
N LEU A 216 -10.45 15.61 -2.05
CA LEU A 216 -9.00 15.57 -2.27
C LEU A 216 -8.48 16.85 -2.92
N GLU A 217 -7.43 17.41 -2.34
CA GLU A 217 -6.71 18.52 -2.94
C GLU A 217 -5.63 18.00 -3.90
N ASP A 218 -5.61 18.54 -5.12
CA ASP A 218 -4.55 18.30 -6.08
C ASP A 218 -3.26 18.99 -5.61
N CYS A 219 -2.20 18.20 -5.44
CA CYS A 219 -0.91 18.66 -4.95
C CYS A 219 0.23 18.19 -5.87
N MET A 220 1.36 18.90 -5.82
CA MET A 220 2.62 18.43 -6.42
C MET A 220 3.57 17.98 -5.31
N ILE A 221 4.05 16.75 -5.43
CA ILE A 221 4.80 16.01 -4.43
C ILE A 221 6.11 15.54 -5.07
N THR A 222 7.23 15.86 -4.43
CA THR A 222 8.56 15.34 -4.81
C THR A 222 8.93 14.20 -3.87
N ILE A 223 9.03 12.97 -4.39
CA ILE A 223 9.43 11.78 -3.61
C ILE A 223 10.92 11.51 -3.83
N ILE A 224 11.67 11.34 -2.73
CA ILE A 224 13.12 11.03 -2.70
C ILE A 224 13.41 9.64 -2.11
#